data_AF-A0A3S5ABM4-F1
#
_entry.id   AF-A0A3S5ABM4-F1
#
_cell.length_a   1.000
_cell.length_b   1.000
_cell.length_c   1.000
_cell.angle_alpha   90.00
_cell.angle_beta   90.00
_cell.angle_gamma   90.00
#
_symmetry.space_group_name_H-M   'P 1'
#
loop_
_entity.id
_entity.type
_entity.pdbx_description
1 polymer ?
#
loop_
_entity_poly.entity_id
_entity_poly.type
_entity_poly.pdbx_seq_one_letter_code
_entity_poly.pdbx_strand_id
1 'polypeptide(L)'
;MKGFILRFFEGIFYACLLKLSFDMPLRLHFFSVVLLLSFRTCSTYDVIFAINCGGGAHVDSNGISYDPDTLETGIASSHGLSLAIMRVNELDRRLYQTERYSTDSFSYKLPVPPDGDYVLVLKFSEVWFRDPGQKVFDVKINDDISLIKNLDIYASVGFATAHDERFQLKFLNGNLYVQDESTVLSVDHFTVDFKKGARDNPKINAILLLRGYLDGTGPSALFDFTSKVMSS
;
A
#
# COMPACT_ATOMS: atom_id res chain seq x y z
N MET A 1 -22.94 -12.21 10.54
CA MET A 1 -23.42 -11.76 11.88
C MET A 1 -22.69 -10.54 12.45
N LYS A 2 -21.40 -10.29 12.15
CA LYS A 2 -20.66 -9.13 12.68
C LYS A 2 -21.08 -7.76 12.09
N GLY A 3 -21.54 -7.72 10.83
CA GLY A 3 -22.01 -6.48 10.18
C GLY A 3 -23.41 -5.99 10.59
N PHE A 4 -24.24 -6.85 11.18
CA PHE A 4 -25.60 -6.47 11.62
C PHE A 4 -25.57 -5.80 13.00
N ILE A 5 -24.61 -6.18 13.85
CA ILE A 5 -24.44 -5.62 15.19
C ILE A 5 -23.95 -4.16 15.11
N LEU A 6 -23.02 -3.85 14.19
CA LEU A 6 -22.51 -2.48 13.99
C LEU A 6 -23.60 -1.48 13.57
N ARG A 7 -24.49 -1.85 12.63
CA ARG A 7 -25.62 -0.99 12.22
C ARG A 7 -26.67 -0.80 13.31
N PHE A 8 -26.80 -1.77 14.22
CA PHE A 8 -27.74 -1.67 15.34
C PHE A 8 -27.24 -0.70 16.42
N PHE A 9 -25.93 -0.65 16.67
CA PHE A 9 -25.33 0.30 17.62
C PHE A 9 -25.32 1.74 17.07
N GLU A 10 -25.15 1.94 15.76
CA GLU A 10 -25.26 3.27 15.14
C GLU A 10 -26.66 3.88 15.34
N GLY A 11 -27.73 3.13 15.09
CA GLY A 11 -29.10 3.62 15.23
C GLY A 11 -29.48 4.01 16.67
N ILE A 12 -28.99 3.24 17.67
CA ILE A 12 -29.25 3.52 19.09
C ILE A 12 -28.47 4.75 19.56
N PHE A 13 -27.24 4.95 19.07
CA PHE A 13 -26.42 6.12 19.40
C PHE A 13 -27.04 7.42 18.85
N TYR A 14 -27.50 7.41 17.59
CA TYR A 14 -28.22 8.55 16.99
C TYR A 14 -29.54 8.87 17.71
N ALA A 15 -30.32 7.85 18.10
CA ALA A 15 -31.58 8.05 18.81
C ALA A 15 -31.40 8.57 20.25
N CYS A 16 -30.30 8.19 20.92
CA CYS A 16 -29.96 8.68 22.26
C CYS A 16 -29.50 10.14 22.23
N LEU A 17 -28.71 10.53 21.22
CA LEU A 17 -28.24 11.91 21.02
C LEU A 17 -29.34 12.90 20.63
N LEU A 18 -30.36 12.46 19.86
CA LEU A 18 -31.53 13.26 19.51
C LEU A 18 -32.45 13.58 20.71
N LYS A 19 -32.45 12.75 21.76
CA LYS A 19 -33.21 13.02 22.99
C LYS A 19 -32.47 13.96 23.95
N LEU A 20 -31.14 13.92 23.97
CA LEU A 20 -30.31 14.81 24.80
C LEU A 20 -30.21 16.25 24.26
N SER A 21 -30.69 16.51 23.05
CA SER A 21 -30.61 17.82 22.38
C SER A 21 -31.76 18.78 22.69
N PHE A 22 -32.83 18.33 23.36
CA PHE A 22 -34.01 19.20 23.59
C PHE A 22 -34.00 20.02 24.90
N ASP A 23 -33.09 19.76 25.85
CA ASP A 23 -33.14 20.35 27.20
C ASP A 23 -31.89 21.18 27.61
N MET A 24 -31.05 21.60 26.66
CA MET A 24 -29.76 22.24 26.97
C MET A 24 -29.65 23.70 26.49
N PRO A 25 -29.05 24.60 27.29
CA PRO A 25 -28.95 26.02 26.97
C PRO A 25 -28.12 26.29 25.70
N LEU A 26 -28.56 27.29 24.92
CA LEU A 26 -28.12 27.63 23.55
C LEU A 26 -26.59 27.74 23.35
N ARG A 27 -25.83 28.04 24.41
CA ARG A 27 -24.36 28.14 24.39
C ARG A 27 -23.62 26.80 24.36
N LEU A 28 -24.20 25.70 24.85
CA LEU A 28 -23.59 24.35 24.73
C LEU A 28 -23.93 23.64 23.41
N HIS A 29 -24.96 24.10 22.71
CA HIS A 29 -25.29 23.59 21.37
C HIS A 29 -24.18 23.87 20.36
N PHE A 30 -23.54 25.04 20.45
CA PHE A 30 -22.46 25.42 19.52
C PHE A 30 -21.22 24.52 19.68
N PHE A 31 -20.90 24.09 20.90
CA PHE A 31 -19.80 23.16 21.17
C PHE A 31 -20.12 21.72 20.73
N SER A 32 -21.37 21.29 20.90
CA SER A 32 -21.85 19.97 20.50
C SER A 32 -21.93 19.80 18.97
N VAL A 33 -22.41 20.81 18.25
CA VAL A 33 -22.51 20.79 16.78
C VAL A 33 -21.13 20.84 16.11
N VAL A 34 -20.16 21.57 16.69
CA VAL A 34 -18.77 21.58 16.19
C VAL A 34 -18.04 20.26 16.45
N LEU A 35 -18.37 19.55 17.54
CA LEU A 35 -17.82 18.21 17.82
C LEU A 35 -18.42 17.11 16.91
N LEU A 36 -19.65 17.30 16.43
CA LEU A 36 -20.31 16.38 15.49
C LEU A 36 -19.87 16.58 14.03
N LEU A 37 -19.26 17.72 13.69
CA LEU A 37 -18.78 18.04 12.34
C LEU A 37 -17.34 17.54 12.03
N SER A 38 -16.68 16.88 12.98
CA SER A 38 -15.31 16.34 12.81
C SER A 38 -15.24 14.82 12.74
N PHE A 39 -16.36 14.12 12.57
CA PHE A 39 -16.35 12.72 12.11
C PHE A 39 -15.87 12.68 10.67
N ARG A 40 -14.54 12.75 10.48
CA ARG A 40 -13.92 12.24 9.26
C ARG A 40 -14.32 10.78 9.19
N THR A 41 -15.00 10.39 8.12
CA THR A 41 -15.15 8.98 7.76
C THR A 41 -13.74 8.44 7.56
N CYS A 42 -13.20 7.78 8.57
CA CYS A 42 -12.00 6.98 8.41
C CYS A 42 -12.41 5.83 7.49
N SER A 43 -12.00 5.90 6.22
CA SER A 43 -12.02 4.73 5.36
C SER A 43 -11.09 3.71 5.99
N THR A 44 -11.64 2.74 6.72
CA THR A 44 -10.82 1.67 7.29
C THR A 44 -10.50 0.70 6.18
N TYR A 45 -9.36 0.92 5.52
CA TYR A 45 -8.79 -0.05 4.62
C TYR A 45 -8.50 -1.34 5.40
N ASP A 46 -8.88 -2.49 4.84
CA ASP A 46 -8.54 -3.80 5.40
C ASP A 46 -7.12 -4.17 4.97
N VAL A 47 -6.15 -3.53 5.62
CA VAL A 47 -4.71 -3.71 5.38
C VAL A 47 -4.25 -4.96 6.11
N ILE A 48 -3.62 -5.87 5.36
CA ILE A 48 -2.99 -7.07 5.91
C ILE A 48 -1.60 -6.75 6.42
N PHE A 49 -0.80 -6.07 5.59
CA PHE A 49 0.49 -5.51 5.98
C PHE A 49 0.88 -4.36 5.06
N ALA A 50 1.72 -3.47 5.56
CA ALA A 50 2.33 -2.39 4.81
C ALA A 50 3.75 -2.18 5.32
N ILE A 51 4.75 -2.11 4.44
CA ILE A 51 6.17 -2.06 4.79
C ILE A 51 6.84 -0.91 4.05
N ASN A 52 7.52 -0.02 4.77
CA ASN A 52 8.34 1.04 4.19
C ASN A 52 9.79 0.54 3.99
N CYS A 53 10.08 -0.04 2.82
CA CYS A 53 11.35 -0.70 2.50
C CYS A 53 12.54 0.26 2.64
N GLY A 54 13.57 -0.18 3.36
CA GLY A 54 14.75 0.61 3.70
C GLY A 54 14.50 1.80 4.63
N GLY A 55 13.29 1.94 5.17
CA GLY A 55 12.86 3.07 5.99
C GLY A 55 12.31 2.67 7.36
N GLY A 56 12.02 3.69 8.16
CA GLY A 56 11.29 3.56 9.42
C GLY A 56 9.77 3.56 9.22
N ALA A 57 9.03 3.40 10.33
CA ALA A 57 7.58 3.46 10.33
C ALA A 57 7.06 4.78 9.73
N HIS A 58 5.93 4.72 9.03
CA HIS A 58 5.33 5.89 8.39
C HIS A 58 3.81 5.74 8.29
N VAL A 59 3.06 6.83 8.38
CA VAL A 59 1.61 6.83 8.16
C VAL A 59 1.32 7.71 6.95
N ASP A 60 0.65 7.14 5.95
CA ASP A 60 0.31 7.86 4.73
C ASP A 60 -0.91 8.78 4.90
N SER A 61 -1.21 9.55 3.86
CA SER A 61 -2.30 10.52 3.80
C SER A 61 -3.69 9.86 3.84
N ASN A 62 -3.74 8.56 3.60
CA ASN A 62 -4.93 7.72 3.69
C ASN A 62 -5.09 7.07 5.08
N GLY A 63 -4.13 7.26 5.98
CA GLY A 63 -4.13 6.70 7.33
C GLY A 63 -3.60 5.26 7.41
N ILE A 64 -2.99 4.73 6.36
CA ILE A 64 -2.30 3.43 6.40
C ILE A 64 -1.00 3.59 7.17
N SER A 65 -0.83 2.77 8.21
CA SER A 65 0.43 2.62 8.93
C SER A 65 1.33 1.60 8.23
N TYR A 66 2.45 2.07 7.70
CA TYR A 66 3.55 1.26 7.18
C TYR A 66 4.53 0.94 8.31
N ASP A 67 4.81 -0.34 8.49
CA ASP A 67 5.81 -0.84 9.41
C ASP A 67 7.24 -0.52 8.92
N PRO A 68 8.21 -0.38 9.84
CA PRO A 68 9.61 -0.23 9.48
C PRO A 68 10.11 -1.50 8.80
N ASP A 69 11.05 -1.36 7.88
CA ASP A 69 11.66 -2.50 7.22
C ASP A 69 12.64 -3.24 8.13
N THR A 70 12.36 -4.50 8.38
CA THR A 70 13.16 -5.39 9.23
C THR A 70 14.02 -6.36 8.43
N LEU A 71 13.99 -6.31 7.09
CA LEU A 71 14.77 -7.24 6.27
C LEU A 71 16.28 -7.00 6.46
N GLU A 72 17.03 -8.07 6.74
CA GLU A 72 18.49 -7.99 6.91
C GLU A 72 19.23 -8.11 5.58
N THR A 73 18.65 -8.81 4.60
CA THR A 73 19.24 -8.98 3.26
C THR A 73 19.13 -7.71 2.43
N GLY A 74 20.17 -7.38 1.67
CA GLY A 74 20.24 -6.17 0.87
C GLY A 74 20.63 -4.94 1.71
N ILE A 75 20.51 -3.77 1.11
CA ILE A 75 20.99 -2.49 1.64
C ILE A 75 19.81 -1.53 1.74
N ALA A 76 19.54 -1.08 2.97
CA ALA A 76 18.63 0.03 3.23
C ALA A 76 19.29 1.34 2.78
N SER A 77 18.57 2.15 2.03
CA SER A 77 19.06 3.41 1.47
C SER A 77 18.06 4.53 1.67
N SER A 78 18.60 5.68 2.06
CA SER A 78 17.89 6.94 2.25
C SER A 78 18.30 7.98 1.23
N HIS A 79 18.86 7.56 0.09
CA HIS A 79 19.38 8.45 -0.94
C HIS A 79 18.32 9.42 -1.47
N GLY A 80 17.07 8.98 -1.58
CA GLY A 80 15.95 9.79 -2.06
C GLY A 80 15.48 10.89 -1.10
N LEU A 81 15.97 10.98 0.14
CA LEU A 81 15.44 11.91 1.14
C LEU A 81 15.60 13.39 0.80
N SER A 82 16.61 13.73 0.00
CA SER A 82 16.83 15.11 -0.46
C SER A 82 15.98 15.49 -1.67
N LEU A 83 15.26 14.53 -2.27
CA LEU A 83 14.51 14.73 -3.51
C LEU A 83 13.03 14.96 -3.23
N ALA A 84 12.44 15.91 -3.94
CA ALA A 84 11.00 16.05 -3.99
C ALA A 84 10.42 15.00 -4.95
N ILE A 85 9.80 13.95 -4.40
CA ILE A 85 9.16 12.93 -5.24
C ILE A 85 7.89 13.52 -5.86
N MET A 86 7.78 13.39 -7.19
CA MET A 86 6.69 13.87 -8.02
C MET A 86 5.55 12.84 -8.09
N ARG A 87 4.33 13.29 -8.48
CA ARG A 87 3.10 12.48 -8.62
C ARG A 87 2.63 11.78 -7.35
N VAL A 88 2.88 12.38 -6.19
CA VAL A 88 2.49 11.84 -4.89
C VAL A 88 2.16 12.98 -3.93
N ASN A 89 1.27 12.72 -2.96
CA ASN A 89 1.04 13.62 -1.84
C ASN A 89 2.36 13.86 -1.09
N GLU A 90 2.58 15.09 -0.60
CA GLU A 90 3.78 15.45 0.14
C GLU A 90 4.00 14.57 1.38
N LEU A 91 2.93 14.20 2.09
CA LEU A 91 2.99 13.30 3.25
C LEU A 91 3.52 11.92 2.86
N ASP A 92 3.13 11.42 1.68
CA ASP A 92 3.41 10.04 1.24
C ASP A 92 4.76 9.94 0.52
N ARG A 93 5.43 11.07 0.24
CA ARG A 93 6.76 11.09 -0.40
C ARG A 93 7.74 10.18 0.31
N ARG A 94 7.64 10.08 1.64
CA ARG A 94 8.55 9.25 2.44
C ARG A 94 8.60 7.80 1.96
N LEU A 95 7.47 7.25 1.51
CA LEU A 95 7.34 5.88 0.99
C LEU A 95 8.05 5.66 -0.35
N TYR A 96 8.56 6.72 -0.98
CA TYR A 96 9.31 6.70 -2.24
C TYR A 96 10.71 7.32 -2.10
N GLN A 97 11.08 7.76 -0.90
CA GLN A 97 12.41 8.34 -0.63
C GLN A 97 13.35 7.38 0.08
N THR A 98 12.80 6.36 0.75
CA THR A 98 13.56 5.21 1.24
C THR A 98 13.40 4.03 0.32
N GLU A 99 14.43 3.22 0.22
CA GLU A 99 14.45 2.03 -0.60
C GLU A 99 15.30 0.94 0.03
N ARG A 100 14.95 -0.31 -0.28
CA ARG A 100 15.87 -1.42 -0.18
C ARG A 100 16.31 -1.83 -1.57
N TYR A 101 17.62 -1.95 -1.77
CA TYR A 101 18.19 -2.54 -2.98
C TYR A 101 19.17 -3.65 -2.62
N SER A 102 19.60 -4.44 -3.58
CA SER A 102 20.60 -5.49 -3.35
C SER A 102 21.54 -5.63 -4.53
N THR A 103 22.80 -5.98 -4.27
CA THR A 103 23.75 -6.33 -5.35
C THR A 103 23.45 -7.67 -6.00
N ASP A 104 22.52 -8.44 -5.44
CA ASP A 104 22.03 -9.73 -5.93
C ASP A 104 20.50 -9.77 -5.88
N SER A 105 19.89 -10.88 -6.31
CA SER A 105 18.46 -11.09 -6.11
C SER A 105 18.12 -11.17 -4.62
N PHE A 106 16.97 -10.65 -4.22
CA PHE A 106 16.50 -10.70 -2.83
C PHE A 106 14.98 -10.81 -2.77
N SER A 107 14.46 -11.18 -1.60
CA SER A 107 13.04 -11.49 -1.44
C SER A 107 12.52 -11.00 -0.10
N TYR A 108 11.27 -10.53 -0.08
CA TYR A 108 10.50 -10.34 1.14
C TYR A 108 9.68 -11.60 1.41
N LYS A 109 9.81 -12.18 2.61
CA LYS A 109 8.91 -13.22 3.10
C LYS A 109 7.71 -12.55 3.77
N LEU A 110 6.52 -12.78 3.23
CA LEU A 110 5.30 -12.10 3.62
C LEU A 110 4.30 -13.12 4.18
N PRO A 111 3.55 -12.78 5.23
CA PRO A 111 2.59 -13.69 5.84
C PRO A 111 1.45 -14.02 4.87
N VAL A 112 1.02 -15.28 4.88
CA VAL A 112 -0.16 -15.70 4.10
C VAL A 112 -1.44 -15.21 4.81
N PRO A 113 -2.29 -14.39 4.15
CA PRO A 113 -3.56 -13.99 4.72
C PRO A 113 -4.59 -15.15 4.65
N PRO A 114 -5.74 -15.02 5.34
CA PRO A 114 -6.86 -15.94 5.13
C PRO A 114 -7.33 -15.93 3.67
N ASP A 115 -8.01 -17.00 3.26
CA ASP A 115 -8.62 -17.10 1.93
C ASP A 115 -9.46 -15.85 1.58
N GLY A 116 -9.26 -15.34 0.37
CA GLY A 116 -9.90 -14.13 -0.13
C GLY A 116 -9.17 -13.48 -1.30
N ASP A 117 -9.72 -12.36 -1.74
CA ASP A 117 -9.18 -11.52 -2.82
C ASP A 117 -8.46 -10.29 -2.24
N TYR A 118 -7.30 -9.99 -2.79
CA TYR A 118 -6.37 -8.99 -2.29
C TYR A 118 -5.73 -8.20 -3.42
N VAL A 119 -5.29 -6.99 -3.11
CA VAL A 119 -4.46 -6.15 -3.98
C VAL A 119 -3.09 -6.00 -3.37
N LEU A 120 -2.07 -6.48 -4.09
CA LEU A 120 -0.67 -6.21 -3.80
C LEU A 120 -0.26 -4.92 -4.52
N VAL A 121 0.29 -3.96 -3.78
CA VAL A 121 0.84 -2.72 -4.31
C VAL A 121 2.34 -2.68 -4.03
N LEU A 122 3.12 -2.54 -5.08
CA LEU A 122 4.57 -2.36 -5.03
C LEU A 122 4.89 -0.92 -5.43
N LYS A 123 5.59 -0.21 -4.56
CA LYS A 123 5.94 1.21 -4.74
C LYS A 123 7.40 1.36 -5.12
N PHE A 124 7.65 2.13 -6.17
CA PHE A 124 8.96 2.34 -6.76
C PHE A 124 9.23 3.83 -7.04
N SER A 125 10.50 4.19 -7.00
CA SER A 125 11.04 5.44 -7.54
C SER A 125 12.48 5.24 -8.01
N GLU A 126 12.84 5.89 -9.12
CA GLU A 126 14.23 6.00 -9.53
C GLU A 126 14.81 7.33 -9.03
N VAL A 127 15.85 7.24 -8.19
CA VAL A 127 16.48 8.38 -7.49
C VAL A 127 17.99 8.44 -7.73
N TRP A 128 18.53 7.49 -8.49
CA TRP A 128 19.95 7.37 -8.79
C TRP A 128 20.23 7.57 -10.28
N PHE A 129 19.59 6.77 -11.14
CA PHE A 129 19.82 6.82 -12.58
C PHE A 129 19.01 7.89 -13.29
N ARG A 130 19.57 8.38 -14.40
CA ARG A 130 19.01 9.50 -15.16
C ARG A 130 18.73 9.19 -16.62
N ASP A 131 18.85 7.92 -17.01
CA ASP A 131 18.57 7.45 -18.36
C ASP A 131 17.89 6.07 -18.31
N PRO A 132 17.07 5.73 -19.33
CA PRO A 132 16.46 4.41 -19.42
C PRO A 132 17.54 3.33 -19.66
N GLY A 133 17.24 2.11 -19.24
CA GLY A 133 18.05 0.91 -19.45
C GLY A 133 19.21 0.74 -18.47
N GLN A 134 19.43 1.69 -17.55
CA GLN A 134 20.52 1.64 -16.58
C GLN A 134 20.23 0.68 -15.43
N LYS A 135 18.97 0.64 -14.98
CA LYS A 135 18.46 -0.30 -13.97
C LYS A 135 17.27 -1.04 -14.53
N VAL A 136 17.43 -2.35 -14.68
CA VAL A 136 16.41 -3.24 -15.22
C VAL A 136 16.43 -4.54 -14.43
N PHE A 137 15.30 -4.91 -13.83
CA PHE A 137 15.18 -6.11 -13.00
C PHE A 137 13.78 -6.73 -13.10
N ASP A 138 13.63 -7.99 -12.69
CA ASP A 138 12.32 -8.65 -12.70
C ASP A 138 11.71 -8.68 -11.29
N VAL A 139 10.39 -8.80 -11.24
CA VAL A 139 9.64 -9.04 -10.00
C VAL A 139 8.82 -10.31 -10.15
N LYS A 140 8.92 -11.20 -9.16
CA LYS A 140 8.22 -12.47 -9.12
C LYS A 140 7.53 -12.70 -7.78
N ILE A 141 6.65 -13.70 -7.76
CA ILE A 141 6.09 -14.29 -6.54
C ILE A 141 6.54 -15.76 -6.45
N ASN A 142 6.99 -16.17 -5.27
CA ASN A 142 7.47 -17.54 -4.99
C ASN A 142 8.55 -18.04 -5.96
N ASP A 143 9.35 -17.12 -6.53
CA ASP A 143 10.30 -17.37 -7.64
C ASP A 143 9.70 -18.00 -8.92
N ASP A 144 8.39 -18.18 -8.95
CA ASP A 144 7.68 -19.00 -9.91
C ASP A 144 6.90 -18.10 -10.86
N ILE A 145 5.94 -17.35 -10.31
CA ILE A 145 5.03 -16.49 -11.05
C ILE A 145 5.71 -15.15 -11.35
N SER A 146 5.75 -14.77 -12.62
CA SER A 146 6.34 -13.48 -13.04
C SER A 146 5.33 -12.35 -12.94
N LEU A 147 5.54 -11.39 -12.03
CA LEU A 147 4.70 -10.19 -11.93
C LEU A 147 5.09 -9.13 -12.96
N ILE A 148 6.39 -8.83 -13.06
CA ILE A 148 6.93 -7.80 -13.95
C ILE A 148 8.23 -8.34 -14.55
N LYS A 149 8.37 -8.22 -15.87
CA LYS A 149 9.60 -8.54 -16.59
C LYS A 149 10.27 -7.25 -17.06
N ASN A 150 11.58 -7.16 -16.88
CA ASN A 150 12.41 -6.04 -17.28
C ASN A 150 11.89 -4.68 -16.78
N LEU A 151 11.53 -4.58 -15.49
CA LEU A 151 11.10 -3.33 -14.88
C LEU A 151 12.22 -2.29 -14.98
N ASP A 152 11.94 -1.21 -15.69
CA ASP A 152 12.76 -0.01 -15.78
C ASP A 152 11.96 1.19 -15.26
N ILE A 153 12.19 1.53 -14.00
CA ILE A 153 11.43 2.59 -13.32
C ILE A 153 11.66 3.94 -14.01
N TYR A 154 12.89 4.22 -14.48
CA TYR A 154 13.18 5.47 -15.17
C TYR A 154 12.44 5.55 -16.50
N ALA A 155 12.45 4.48 -17.31
CA ALA A 155 11.71 4.47 -18.57
C ALA A 155 10.20 4.65 -18.36
N SER A 156 9.65 4.12 -17.25
CA SER A 156 8.22 4.23 -16.93
C SER A 156 7.80 5.64 -16.48
N VAL A 157 8.57 6.28 -15.60
CA VAL A 157 8.12 7.53 -14.94
C VAL A 157 9.17 8.63 -14.84
N GLY A 158 10.41 8.38 -15.24
CA GLY A 158 11.54 9.31 -15.12
C GLY A 158 12.14 9.39 -13.72
N PHE A 159 13.01 10.39 -13.53
CA PHE A 159 13.71 10.63 -12.27
C PHE A 159 12.77 11.18 -11.18
N ALA A 160 13.00 10.77 -9.93
CA ALA A 160 12.34 11.29 -8.72
C ALA A 160 10.81 11.35 -8.81
N THR A 161 10.20 10.34 -9.42
CA THR A 161 8.75 10.27 -9.67
C THR A 161 8.19 8.98 -9.08
N ALA A 162 7.05 9.08 -8.40
CA ALA A 162 6.37 7.93 -7.81
C ALA A 162 5.82 6.99 -8.90
N HIS A 163 6.05 5.70 -8.72
CA HIS A 163 5.56 4.63 -9.60
C HIS A 163 4.97 3.51 -8.75
N ASP A 164 3.73 3.14 -9.04
CA ASP A 164 3.02 2.05 -8.37
C ASP A 164 2.73 0.94 -9.38
N GLU A 165 3.02 -0.29 -8.99
CA GLU A 165 2.60 -1.50 -9.70
C GLU A 165 1.61 -2.28 -8.82
N ARG A 166 0.52 -2.75 -9.43
CA ARG A 166 -0.62 -3.31 -8.69
C ARG A 166 -1.05 -4.64 -9.26
N PHE A 167 -1.24 -5.63 -8.38
CA PHE A 167 -1.56 -7.00 -8.76
C PHE A 167 -2.76 -7.52 -7.97
N GLN A 168 -3.71 -8.12 -8.68
CA GLN A 168 -4.79 -8.88 -8.06
C GLN A 168 -4.22 -10.22 -7.61
N LEU A 169 -4.33 -10.49 -6.32
CA LEU A 169 -4.00 -11.78 -5.72
C LEU A 169 -5.28 -12.44 -5.22
N LYS A 170 -5.33 -13.76 -5.30
CA LYS A 170 -6.37 -14.55 -4.65
C LYS A 170 -5.73 -15.70 -3.90
N PHE A 171 -6.05 -15.79 -2.61
CA PHE A 171 -5.66 -16.88 -1.73
C PHE A 171 -6.86 -17.81 -1.59
N LEU A 172 -6.71 -19.08 -1.98
CA LEU A 172 -7.80 -20.04 -1.92
C LEU A 172 -7.25 -21.46 -1.74
N ASN A 173 -7.71 -22.16 -0.70
CA ASN A 173 -7.40 -23.57 -0.45
C ASN A 173 -5.88 -23.87 -0.48
N GLY A 174 -5.08 -22.99 0.13
CA GLY A 174 -3.61 -23.16 0.19
C GLY A 174 -2.87 -22.87 -1.12
N ASN A 175 -3.53 -22.24 -2.09
CA ASN A 175 -2.91 -21.78 -3.34
C ASN A 175 -3.00 -20.25 -3.46
N LEU A 176 -2.00 -19.67 -4.12
CA LEU A 176 -1.98 -18.28 -4.53
C LEU A 176 -2.17 -18.19 -6.03
N TYR A 177 -3.18 -17.45 -6.44
CA TYR A 177 -3.51 -17.18 -7.83
C TYR A 177 -3.15 -15.73 -8.18
N VAL A 178 -2.54 -15.56 -9.35
CA VAL A 178 -2.21 -14.26 -9.93
C VAL A 178 -2.55 -14.33 -11.42
N GLN A 179 -3.54 -13.55 -11.85
CA GLN A 179 -4.08 -13.65 -13.22
C GLN A 179 -4.46 -15.11 -13.55
N ASP A 180 -3.87 -15.69 -14.60
CA ASP A 180 -4.11 -17.07 -15.05
C ASP A 180 -3.09 -18.07 -14.47
N GLU A 181 -2.12 -17.60 -13.67
CA GLU A 181 -1.10 -18.43 -13.04
C GLU A 181 -1.44 -18.73 -11.57
N SER A 182 -0.93 -19.84 -11.05
CA SER A 182 -1.12 -20.22 -9.65
C SER A 182 0.06 -21.00 -9.12
N THR A 183 0.34 -20.86 -7.83
CA THR A 183 1.42 -21.59 -7.14
C THR A 183 0.94 -22.06 -5.77
N VAL A 184 1.51 -23.17 -5.29
CA VAL A 184 1.19 -23.73 -3.98
C VAL A 184 1.87 -22.89 -2.91
N LEU A 185 1.15 -22.54 -1.85
CA LEU A 185 1.69 -21.75 -0.75
C LEU A 185 2.53 -22.62 0.18
N SER A 186 3.64 -22.06 0.66
CA SER A 186 4.23 -22.54 1.91
C SER A 186 3.27 -22.24 3.06
N VAL A 187 3.30 -23.04 4.11
CA VAL A 187 2.25 -23.04 5.15
C VAL A 187 2.10 -21.69 5.85
N ASP A 188 3.19 -20.91 5.97
CA ASP A 188 3.23 -19.66 6.75
C ASP A 188 3.61 -18.41 5.95
N HIS A 189 4.17 -18.54 4.75
CA HIS A 189 4.61 -17.39 3.96
C HIS A 189 4.51 -17.61 2.44
N PHE A 190 4.50 -16.49 1.73
CA PHE A 190 4.85 -16.41 0.31
C PHE A 190 5.97 -15.38 0.14
N THR A 191 6.62 -15.35 -1.02
CA THR A 191 7.66 -14.36 -1.32
C THR A 191 7.25 -13.41 -2.42
N VAL A 192 7.70 -12.16 -2.30
CA VAL A 192 7.86 -11.25 -3.43
C VAL A 192 9.37 -11.13 -3.68
N ASP A 193 9.79 -11.56 -4.87
CA ASP A 193 11.17 -11.74 -5.25
C ASP A 193 11.58 -10.68 -6.27
N PHE A 194 12.65 -9.95 -5.96
CA PHE A 194 13.24 -8.96 -6.84
C PHE A 194 14.50 -9.55 -7.45
N LYS A 195 14.44 -9.90 -8.74
CA LYS A 195 15.48 -10.68 -9.43
C LYS A 195 16.43 -9.77 -10.17
N LYS A 196 17.72 -9.93 -9.87
CA LYS A 196 18.78 -9.20 -10.55
C LYS A 196 18.86 -9.63 -12.01
N GLY A 197 18.69 -8.65 -12.91
CA GLY A 197 18.95 -8.81 -14.33
C GLY A 197 20.43 -8.58 -14.69
N ALA A 198 20.71 -8.44 -15.99
CA ALA A 198 22.06 -8.16 -16.50
C ALA A 198 22.51 -6.68 -16.31
N ARG A 199 21.63 -5.81 -15.81
CA ARG A 199 21.88 -4.39 -15.59
C ARG A 199 22.22 -4.15 -14.11
N ASP A 200 21.81 -3.03 -13.56
CA ASP A 200 22.04 -2.71 -12.15
C ASP A 200 21.04 -3.41 -11.19
N ASN A 201 21.25 -3.15 -9.91
CA ASN A 201 20.63 -3.75 -8.75
C ASN A 201 19.11 -3.59 -8.68
N PRO A 202 18.36 -4.67 -8.34
CA PRO A 202 16.93 -4.58 -8.03
C PRO A 202 16.68 -3.74 -6.78
N LYS A 203 15.49 -3.13 -6.71
CA LYS A 203 15.07 -2.31 -5.55
C LYS A 203 13.56 -2.33 -5.33
N ILE A 204 13.14 -1.87 -4.16
CA ILE A 204 11.74 -1.58 -3.80
C ILE A 204 11.69 -0.44 -2.77
N ASN A 205 10.66 0.40 -2.82
CA ASN A 205 10.46 1.49 -1.85
C ASN A 205 9.41 1.16 -0.79
N ALA A 206 8.29 0.52 -1.16
CA ALA A 206 7.31 0.04 -0.19
C ALA A 206 6.46 -1.11 -0.75
N ILE A 207 5.90 -1.92 0.16
CA ILE A 207 5.01 -3.04 -0.15
C ILE A 207 3.73 -2.85 0.67
N LEU A 208 2.57 -3.04 0.04
CA LEU A 208 1.27 -3.00 0.71
C LEU A 208 0.40 -4.15 0.20
N LEU A 209 -0.24 -4.87 1.11
CA LEU A 209 -1.28 -5.84 0.80
C LEU A 209 -2.57 -5.46 1.53
N LEU A 210 -3.64 -5.31 0.76
CA LEU A 210 -4.97 -4.95 1.26
C LEU A 210 -6.04 -5.88 0.69
N ARG A 211 -7.09 -6.16 1.46
CA ARG A 211 -8.22 -6.97 0.99
C ARG A 211 -9.07 -6.17 -0.01
N GLY A 212 -9.42 -6.80 -1.13
CA GLY A 212 -10.31 -6.23 -2.14
C GLY A 212 -9.91 -6.58 -3.57
N TYR A 213 -10.47 -5.81 -4.50
CA TYR A 213 -10.29 -5.98 -5.94
C TYR A 213 -9.67 -4.75 -6.60
N LEU A 214 -8.95 -4.94 -7.70
CA LEU A 214 -8.34 -3.87 -8.51
C LEU A 214 -9.36 -2.98 -9.21
N ASP A 215 -10.53 -3.52 -9.56
CA ASP A 215 -11.59 -2.82 -10.28
C ASP A 215 -12.40 -1.85 -9.40
N GLY A 216 -11.98 -1.67 -8.15
CA GLY A 216 -12.68 -0.82 -7.20
C GLY A 216 -14.04 -1.38 -6.80
N THR A 217 -14.28 -2.68 -6.97
CA THR A 217 -15.35 -3.36 -6.26
C THR A 217 -14.80 -3.87 -4.92
N GLY A 218 -15.54 -3.74 -3.81
CA GLY A 218 -15.09 -4.18 -2.48
C GLY A 218 -14.35 -3.13 -1.62
N PRO A 219 -13.72 -3.51 -0.48
CA PRO A 219 -13.15 -2.56 0.49
C PRO A 219 -12.00 -1.69 -0.05
N SER A 220 -11.33 -2.13 -1.12
CA SER A 220 -10.32 -1.39 -1.87
C SER A 220 -10.91 -0.27 -2.74
N ALA A 221 -12.22 -0.26 -2.99
CA ALA A 221 -12.92 0.77 -3.77
C ALA A 221 -12.74 2.20 -3.23
N LEU A 222 -12.53 2.31 -1.91
CA LEU A 222 -12.32 3.58 -1.23
C LEU A 222 -10.91 4.14 -1.45
N PHE A 223 -9.99 3.29 -1.94
CA PHE A 223 -8.69 3.70 -2.43
C PHE A 223 -8.92 4.25 -3.83
N ASP A 224 -9.44 5.48 -3.92
CA ASP A 224 -9.51 6.22 -5.18
C ASP A 224 -8.08 6.57 -5.61
N PHE A 225 -7.37 5.59 -6.15
CA PHE A 225 -6.05 5.74 -6.75
C PHE A 225 -6.10 6.65 -8.01
N THR A 226 -7.29 7.12 -8.41
CA THR A 226 -7.55 7.95 -9.58
C THR A 226 -8.01 9.38 -9.28
N SER A 227 -7.96 9.86 -8.03
CA SER A 227 -8.22 11.28 -7.79
C SER A 227 -6.94 12.14 -7.92
N LYS A 228 -6.82 12.71 -9.12
CA LYS A 228 -6.59 14.17 -9.26
C LYS A 228 -5.18 14.70 -8.93
N VAL A 229 -4.18 14.29 -9.72
CA VAL A 229 -3.25 15.29 -10.28
C VAL A 229 -3.71 15.52 -11.71
N MET A 230 -4.74 16.35 -11.86
CA MET A 230 -5.04 16.97 -13.14
C MET A 230 -3.82 17.75 -13.60
N SER A 231 -3.49 17.59 -14.87
CA SER A 231 -2.79 18.54 -15.73
C SER A 231 -2.47 19.90 -15.09
N SER A 232 -1.18 20.15 -14.89
CA SER A 232 -0.50 21.39 -15.25
C SER A 232 0.99 21.13 -15.31
#